data_AF-A0A953RX29-F1
#
_entry.id   AF-A0A953RX29-F1
#
_cell.length_a   1.000
_cell.length_b   1.000
_cell.length_c   1.000
_cell.angle_alpha   90.00
_cell.angle_beta   90.00
_cell.angle_gamma   90.00
#
_symmetry.space_group_name_H-M   'P 1'
#
loop_
_entity.id
_entity.type
_entity.pdbx_description
1 polymer ?
#
loop_
_entity_poly.entity_id
_entity_poly.type
_entity_poly.pdbx_seq_one_letter_code
_entity_poly.pdbx_strand_id
1 'polypeptide(L)'
;MNSHLSLEEIYQWLSGERREEVEEHFHECPACEAEMQQFQNALAGFRISLEQSPVPAVSYSRARQTLPRWVLATAALALMVVAPVYWNARQQRAAEQSKTDELLLERVNAGLSRTVPPSMEPLMQLISKEEQ
;
A
#
# COMPACT_ATOMS: atom_id res chain seq x y z
N MET A 1 -32.66 -38.26 -11.05
CA MET A 1 -31.43 -37.61 -11.55
C MET A 1 -31.34 -36.33 -10.77
N ASN A 2 -30.69 -36.38 -9.60
CA ASN A 2 -30.78 -35.32 -8.60
C ASN A 2 -29.46 -34.57 -8.65
N SER A 3 -29.36 -33.64 -9.60
CA SER A 3 -28.27 -32.67 -9.61
C SER A 3 -28.49 -31.75 -8.42
N HIS A 4 -27.73 -31.98 -7.35
CA HIS A 4 -27.63 -31.04 -6.24
C HIS A 4 -27.19 -29.67 -6.77
N LEU A 5 -27.56 -28.61 -6.05
CA LEU A 5 -27.06 -27.26 -6.31
C LEU A 5 -25.55 -27.27 -6.42
N SER A 6 -25.04 -26.57 -7.43
CA SER A 6 -23.61 -26.33 -7.55
C SER A 6 -23.15 -25.43 -6.41
N LEU A 7 -21.88 -25.57 -6.04
CA LEU A 7 -21.27 -24.78 -4.98
C LEU A 7 -21.35 -23.27 -5.26
N GLU A 8 -21.28 -22.88 -6.54
CA GLU A 8 -21.41 -21.50 -7.00
C GLU A 8 -22.80 -20.91 -6.71
N GLU A 9 -23.86 -21.68 -6.97
CA GLU A 9 -25.25 -21.26 -6.72
C GLU A 9 -25.50 -21.08 -5.21
N ILE A 10 -24.91 -21.96 -4.38
CA ILE A 10 -24.98 -21.84 -2.92
C ILE A 10 -24.26 -20.56 -2.45
N TYR A 11 -23.09 -20.24 -2.99
CA TYR A 11 -22.37 -19.01 -2.61
C TYR A 11 -23.09 -17.74 -3.05
N GLN A 12 -23.65 -17.72 -4.26
CA GLN A 12 -24.44 -16.58 -4.73
C GLN A 12 -25.66 -16.35 -3.84
N TRP A 13 -26.37 -17.41 -3.45
CA TRP A 13 -27.47 -17.33 -2.51
C TRP A 13 -27.03 -16.85 -1.11
N LEU A 14 -25.91 -17.35 -0.58
CA LEU A 14 -25.33 -16.90 0.71
C LEU A 14 -24.89 -15.44 0.69
N SER A 15 -24.48 -14.93 -0.48
CA SER A 15 -24.10 -13.52 -0.66
C SER A 15 -25.30 -12.56 -0.72
N GLY A 16 -26.53 -13.10 -0.70
CA GLY A 16 -27.77 -12.33 -0.71
C GLY A 16 -28.49 -12.28 -2.06
N GLU A 17 -27.95 -12.91 -3.11
CA GLU A 17 -28.60 -13.01 -4.42
C GLU A 17 -29.59 -14.18 -4.41
N ARG A 18 -30.82 -13.89 -3.96
CA ARG A 18 -31.91 -14.86 -3.82
C ARG A 18 -32.54 -15.15 -5.18
N ARG A 19 -32.11 -16.24 -5.83
CA ARG A 19 -32.76 -16.77 -7.03
C ARG A 19 -33.88 -17.72 -6.64
N GLU A 20 -35.05 -17.55 -7.27
CA GLU A 20 -36.27 -18.33 -7.00
C GLU A 20 -36.06 -19.83 -7.27
N GLU A 21 -35.33 -20.17 -8.34
CA GLU A 21 -34.97 -21.55 -8.72
C GLU A 21 -34.17 -22.29 -7.64
N VAL A 22 -33.34 -21.57 -6.88
CA VAL A 22 -32.52 -22.13 -5.80
C VAL A 22 -33.37 -22.35 -4.55
N GLU A 23 -34.36 -21.48 -4.28
CA GLU A 23 -35.31 -21.66 -3.17
C GLU A 23 -36.25 -22.84 -3.44
N GLU A 24 -36.75 -22.99 -4.67
CA GLU A 24 -37.56 -24.14 -5.06
C GLU A 24 -36.77 -25.45 -4.91
N HIS A 25 -35.48 -25.47 -5.29
CA HIS A 25 -34.62 -26.64 -5.10
C HIS A 25 -34.45 -27.03 -3.63
N PHE A 26 -34.36 -26.07 -2.70
CA PHE A 26 -34.31 -26.40 -1.27
C PHE A 26 -35.59 -27.07 -0.77
N HIS A 27 -36.75 -26.74 -1.35
CA HIS A 27 -38.01 -27.42 -1.02
C HIS A 27 -38.14 -28.80 -1.67
N GLU A 28 -37.55 -29.00 -2.85
CA GLU A 28 -37.61 -30.26 -3.57
C GLU A 28 -36.55 -31.29 -3.13
N CYS A 29 -35.41 -30.83 -2.59
CA CYS A 29 -34.26 -31.67 -2.24
C CYS A 29 -33.97 -31.66 -0.73
N PRO A 30 -34.41 -32.69 0.03
CA PRO A 30 -34.26 -32.72 1.49
C PRO A 30 -32.80 -32.84 1.95
N ALA A 31 -31.90 -33.32 1.09
CA ALA A 31 -30.47 -33.40 1.38
C ALA A 31 -29.84 -31.99 1.41
N CYS A 32 -30.15 -31.15 0.41
CA CYS A 32 -29.67 -29.77 0.35
C CYS A 32 -30.29 -28.91 1.46
N GLU A 33 -31.57 -29.15 1.79
CA GLU A 33 -32.22 -28.51 2.94
C GLU A 33 -31.52 -28.84 4.26
N ALA A 34 -31.20 -30.12 4.49
CA ALA A 34 -30.51 -30.56 5.71
C ALA A 34 -29.10 -29.94 5.85
N GLU A 35 -28.33 -29.87 4.77
CA GLU A 35 -27.01 -29.23 4.75
C GLU A 35 -27.11 -27.72 5.05
N MET A 36 -28.09 -27.03 4.45
CA MET A 36 -28.32 -25.61 4.69
C MET A 36 -28.75 -25.36 6.14
N GLN A 37 -29.63 -26.21 6.69
CA GLN A 37 -30.06 -26.11 8.08
C GLN A 37 -28.89 -26.32 9.05
N GLN A 38 -28.00 -27.28 8.76
CA GLN A 38 -26.80 -27.51 9.56
C GLN A 38 -25.87 -26.29 9.55
N PHE A 39 -25.69 -25.65 8.39
CA PHE A 39 -24.91 -24.42 8.27
C PHE A 39 -25.53 -23.26 9.06
N GLN A 40 -26.86 -23.05 8.96
CA GLN A 40 -27.57 -22.03 9.73
C GLN A 40 -27.46 -22.25 11.23
N ASN A 41 -27.55 -23.50 11.69
CA ASN A 41 -27.37 -23.85 13.09
C ASN A 41 -25.94 -23.54 13.59
N ALA A 42 -24.92 -23.78 12.77
CA ALA A 42 -23.54 -23.41 13.10
C ALA A 42 -23.35 -21.89 13.22
N LEU A 43 -23.95 -21.12 12.30
CA LEU A 43 -23.94 -19.64 12.36
C LEU A 43 -24.69 -19.10 13.57
N ALA A 44 -25.84 -19.69 13.90
CA ALA A 44 -26.62 -19.32 15.09
C ALA A 44 -25.79 -19.55 16.38
N GLY A 45 -25.10 -20.68 16.49
CA GLY A 45 -24.20 -20.96 17.61
C GLY A 45 -23.05 -19.95 17.72
N PHE A 46 -22.47 -19.55 16.60
CA PHE A 46 -21.44 -18.50 16.57
C PHE A 46 -21.99 -17.13 16.98
N ARG A 47 -23.19 -16.74 16.51
CA ARG A 47 -23.83 -15.48 16.89
C ARG A 47 -24.14 -15.41 18.38
N ILE A 48 -24.67 -16.48 18.95
CA ILE A 48 -24.94 -16.58 20.40
C ILE A 48 -23.63 -16.45 21.18
N SER A 49 -22.54 -17.07 20.71
CA SER A 49 -21.22 -16.94 21.33
C SER A 49 -20.67 -15.50 21.26
N LEU A 50 -20.93 -14.77 20.17
CA LEU A 50 -20.59 -13.36 20.06
C LEU A 50 -21.45 -12.46 20.94
N GLU A 51 -22.75 -12.72 21.06
CA GLU A 51 -23.67 -11.99 21.94
C GLU A 51 -23.33 -12.19 23.43
N GLN A 52 -22.84 -13.38 23.79
CA GLN A 52 -22.39 -13.70 25.15
C GLN A 52 -20.98 -13.18 25.46
N SER A 53 -20.20 -12.87 24.43
CA SER A 53 -18.91 -12.21 24.61
C SER A 53 -19.14 -10.70 24.78
N PRO A 54 -18.66 -10.07 25.86
CA PRO A 54 -18.71 -8.62 26.02
C PRO A 54 -17.66 -7.99 25.09
N VAL A 55 -17.86 -8.10 23.78
CA VAL A 55 -17.08 -7.35 22.80
C VAL A 55 -17.52 -5.90 22.96
N PRO A 56 -16.64 -4.96 23.33
CA PRO A 56 -17.03 -3.57 23.40
C PRO A 56 -17.53 -3.18 22.01
N ALA A 57 -18.80 -2.78 21.93
CA ALA A 57 -19.36 -2.24 20.70
C ALA A 57 -18.48 -1.05 20.30
N VAL A 58 -17.67 -1.22 19.26
CA VAL A 58 -16.87 -0.14 18.70
C VAL A 58 -17.86 0.79 18.00
N SER A 59 -18.43 1.68 18.79
CA SER A 59 -19.19 2.82 18.33
C SER A 59 -18.21 3.71 17.56
N TYR A 60 -18.14 3.50 16.24
CA TYR A 60 -17.62 4.51 15.33
C TYR A 60 -18.64 5.63 15.29
N SER A 61 -18.69 6.44 16.35
CA SER A 61 -19.28 7.76 16.25
C SER A 61 -18.45 8.48 15.20
N ARG A 62 -18.99 8.59 13.97
CA ARG A 62 -18.45 9.47 12.95
C ARG A 62 -18.76 10.86 13.45
N ALA A 63 -17.97 11.33 14.39
CA ALA A 63 -18.01 12.69 14.90
C ALA A 63 -17.85 13.58 13.69
N ARG A 64 -18.96 14.15 13.21
CA ARG A 64 -18.95 15.27 12.27
C ARG A 64 -18.37 16.44 13.06
N GLN A 65 -17.05 16.45 13.17
CA GLN A 65 -16.32 17.60 13.67
C GLN A 65 -16.49 18.68 12.62
N THR A 66 -17.51 19.52 12.80
CA THR A 66 -17.64 20.76 12.06
C THR A 66 -16.50 21.65 12.52
N LEU A 67 -15.35 21.53 11.86
CA LEU A 67 -14.23 22.41 12.12
C LEU A 67 -14.72 23.85 11.93
N PRO A 68 -14.54 24.72 12.94
CA PRO A 68 -14.99 26.10 12.83
C PRO A 68 -14.28 26.75 11.64
N ARG A 69 -15.01 27.56 10.87
CA ARG A 69 -14.51 28.20 9.62
C ARG A 69 -13.18 28.95 9.82
N TRP A 70 -12.90 29.42 11.02
CA TRP A 70 -11.65 30.06 11.40
C TRP A 70 -10.43 29.15 11.35
N VAL A 71 -10.58 27.84 11.58
CA VAL A 71 -9.46 26.87 11.48
C VAL A 71 -8.93 26.82 10.05
N LEU A 72 -9.82 26.78 9.06
CA LEU A 72 -9.43 26.81 7.65
C LEU A 72 -8.73 28.12 7.28
N ALA A 73 -9.24 29.27 7.78
CA ALA A 73 -8.60 30.56 7.56
C ALA A 73 -7.19 30.63 8.18
N THR A 74 -7.02 30.15 9.41
CA THR A 74 -5.70 30.11 10.06
C THR A 74 -4.74 29.13 9.38
N ALA A 75 -5.22 27.97 8.94
CA ALA A 75 -4.41 27.00 8.21
C ALA A 75 -3.97 27.56 6.85
N ALA A 76 -4.86 28.23 6.12
CA ALA A 76 -4.53 28.88 4.85
C ALA A 76 -3.50 30.00 5.04
N LEU A 77 -3.65 30.82 6.09
CA LEU A 77 -2.70 31.90 6.40
C LEU A 77 -1.34 31.34 6.85
N ALA A 78 -1.33 30.27 7.64
CA ALA A 78 -0.10 29.57 8.01
C ALA A 78 0.61 28.99 6.78
N LEU A 79 -0.12 28.36 5.85
CA LEU A 79 0.44 27.84 4.61
C LEU A 79 1.02 28.96 3.73
N MET A 80 0.36 30.10 3.63
CA MET A 80 0.86 31.29 2.92
C MET A 80 2.21 31.78 3.45
N VAL A 81 2.48 31.65 4.75
CA VAL A 81 3.75 32.08 5.36
C VAL A 81 4.80 30.97 5.31
N VAL A 82 4.42 29.73 5.58
CA VAL A 82 5.36 28.60 5.66
C VAL A 82 5.81 28.14 4.27
N ALA A 83 4.93 28.17 3.26
CA ALA A 83 5.27 27.75 1.90
C ALA A 83 6.43 28.54 1.27
N PRO A 84 6.47 29.89 1.28
CA PRO A 84 7.58 30.63 0.67
C PRO A 84 8.89 30.44 1.44
N VAL A 85 8.84 30.32 2.78
CA VAL A 85 10.03 30.04 3.59
C VAL A 85 10.61 28.67 3.25
N TYR A 86 9.74 27.65 3.15
CA TYR A 86 10.14 26.31 2.77
C TYR A 86 10.70 26.26 1.34
N TRP A 87 10.06 26.94 0.40
CA TRP A 87 10.51 26.99 -0.99
C TRP A 87 11.88 27.67 -1.13
N ASN A 88 12.08 28.79 -0.43
CA ASN A 88 13.34 29.51 -0.44
C ASN A 88 14.48 28.65 0.17
N ALA A 89 14.22 28.01 1.31
CA ALA A 89 15.19 27.09 1.92
C ALA A 89 15.52 25.89 1.02
N ARG A 90 14.52 25.36 0.30
CA ARG A 90 14.71 24.28 -0.67
C ARG A 90 15.55 24.73 -1.87
N GLN A 91 15.33 25.93 -2.39
CA GLN A 91 16.13 26.50 -3.48
C GLN A 91 17.58 26.70 -3.07
N GLN A 92 17.82 27.19 -1.84
CA GLN A 92 19.18 27.33 -1.31
C GLN A 92 19.90 25.99 -1.23
N ARG A 93 19.25 24.94 -0.70
CA ARG A 93 19.83 23.60 -0.65
C ARG A 93 20.12 23.03 -2.04
N ALA A 94 19.23 23.26 -3.01
CA ALA A 94 19.46 22.83 -4.38
C ALA A 94 20.67 23.54 -5.02
N ALA A 95 20.85 24.83 -4.74
CA ALA A 95 21.99 25.61 -5.21
C ALA A 95 23.31 25.21 -4.51
N GLU A 96 23.26 24.77 -3.26
CA GLU A 96 24.42 24.20 -2.57
C GLU A 96 24.80 22.84 -3.15
N GLN A 97 23.80 21.98 -3.42
CA GLN A 97 24.00 20.67 -4.04
C GLN A 97 24.60 20.78 -5.44
N SER A 98 24.15 21.74 -6.26
CA SER A 98 24.71 21.93 -7.59
C SER A 98 26.21 22.30 -7.54
N LYS A 99 26.62 23.10 -6.55
CA LYS A 99 28.03 23.46 -6.36
C LYS A 99 28.86 22.27 -5.91
N THR A 100 28.33 21.43 -5.03
CA THR A 100 29.04 20.21 -4.61
C THR A 100 29.17 19.22 -5.78
N ASP A 101 28.13 19.09 -6.59
CA ASP A 101 28.14 18.20 -7.76
C ASP A 101 29.14 18.69 -8.82
N GLU A 102 29.23 19.99 -9.05
CA GLU A 102 30.21 20.58 -9.97
C GLU A 102 31.65 20.27 -9.51
N LEU A 103 31.96 20.41 -8.21
CA LEU A 103 33.26 20.07 -7.65
C LEU A 103 33.59 18.57 -7.77
N LEU A 104 32.58 17.71 -7.62
CA LEU A 104 32.75 16.27 -7.82
C LEU A 104 33.04 15.93 -9.28
N LEU A 105 32.32 16.54 -10.21
CA LEU A 105 32.54 16.36 -11.65
C LEU A 105 33.92 16.86 -12.07
N GLU A 106 34.40 17.97 -11.53
CA GLU A 106 35.75 18.47 -11.80
C GLU A 106 36.82 17.50 -11.31
N ARG A 107 36.65 16.90 -10.13
CA ARG A 107 37.56 15.87 -9.62
C ARG A 107 37.56 14.61 -10.49
N VAL A 108 36.39 14.18 -10.94
CA VAL A 108 36.26 13.03 -11.86
C VAL A 108 36.94 13.35 -13.19
N ASN A 109 36.68 14.53 -13.76
CA ASN A 109 37.27 14.96 -15.01
C ASN A 109 38.80 15.08 -14.92
N ALA A 110 39.33 15.61 -13.81
CA ALA A 110 40.76 15.63 -13.53
C ALA A 110 41.36 14.21 -13.41
N GLY A 111 40.60 13.26 -12.86
CA GLY A 111 40.97 11.85 -12.82
C GLY A 111 40.97 11.19 -14.19
N LEU A 112 39.99 11.50 -15.06
CA LEU A 112 39.88 10.98 -16.43
C LEU A 112 40.90 11.62 -17.39
N SER A 113 41.31 12.87 -17.14
CA SER A 113 42.33 13.56 -17.93
C SER A 113 43.74 13.01 -17.67
N ARG A 114 43.94 12.13 -16.68
CA ARG A 114 45.16 11.34 -16.58
C ARG A 114 45.14 10.27 -17.66
N THR A 115 46.09 10.39 -18.58
CA THR A 115 46.31 9.46 -19.70
C THR A 115 46.64 8.03 -19.27
N VAL A 116 47.03 7.79 -18.01
CA VAL A 116 47.30 6.46 -17.47
C VAL A 116 46.70 6.33 -16.06
N PRO A 117 45.81 5.36 -15.81
CA PRO A 117 45.35 5.03 -14.47
C PRO A 117 46.53 4.57 -13.58
N PRO A 118 46.57 4.92 -12.28
CA PRO A 118 47.64 4.48 -11.38
C PRO A 118 47.73 2.95 -11.23
N SER A 119 46.67 2.21 -11.57
CA SER A 119 46.68 0.74 -11.64
C SER A 119 47.46 0.17 -12.83
N MET A 120 47.82 0.99 -13.83
CA MET A 120 48.61 0.60 -15.01
C MET A 120 50.07 1.07 -14.96
N GLU A 121 50.47 1.85 -13.96
CA GLU A 121 51.88 2.20 -13.72
C GLU A 121 52.84 0.99 -13.57
N PRO A 122 52.48 -0.12 -12.89
CA PRO A 122 53.41 -1.25 -12.77
C PRO A 122 53.61 -2.03 -14.09
N LEU A 123 52.65 -1.97 -15.03
CA LEU A 123 52.77 -2.62 -16.33
C LEU A 123 53.73 -1.86 -17.26
N MET A 124 53.74 -0.53 -17.19
CA MET A 124 54.69 0.31 -17.93
C MET A 124 56.14 0.08 -17.48
N GLN A 125 56.37 -0.11 -16.18
CA GLN A 125 57.70 -0.41 -15.66
C GLN A 125 58.24 -1.78 -16.10
N LEU A 126 57.34 -2.74 -16.36
CA LEU A 126 57.73 -4.06 -16.87
C LEU A 126 58.11 -3.99 -18.35
N ILE A 127 57.33 -3.28 -19.17
CA ILE A 127 57.62 -3.11 -20.61
C ILE A 127 58.91 -2.30 -20.83
N SER A 128 59.13 -1.22 -20.08
CA SER A 128 60.37 -0.43 -20.21
C SER A 128 61.63 -1.13 -19.69
N LYS A 129 61.50 -2.22 -18.92
CA LYS A 129 62.63 -3.00 -18.43
C LYS A 129 63.03 -4.15 -19.37
N GLU A 130 62.13 -4.56 -20.26
CA GLU A 130 62.37 -5.63 -21.24
C GLU A 130 63.09 -5.13 -22.51
N GLU A 131 63.21 -3.80 -22.68
CA GLU A 131 63.90 -3.13 -23.78
C GLU A 131 65.37 -2.75 -23.47
N GLN A 132 65.97 -3.31 -22.40
CA GLN A 132 67.37 -3.06 -22.02
C GLN A 132 68.21 -4.34 -21.92
#